data_AF-A0A9P4LCR2-F1
#
_entry.id   AF-A0A9P4LCR2-F1
#
_cell.length_a   1.000
_cell.length_b   1.000
_cell.length_c   1.000
_cell.angle_alpha   90.00
_cell.angle_beta   90.00
_cell.angle_gamma   90.00
#
_symmetry.space_group_name_H-M   'P 1'
#
loop_
_entity.id
_entity.type
_entity.pdbx_description
1 polymer ?
#
loop_
_entity_poly.entity_id
_entity_poly.type
_entity_poly.pdbx_seq_one_letter_code
_entity_poly.pdbx_strand_id
1 'polypeptide(L)'
;MTSLLTLPNELLQNIACYLPCSAILKFIRVNRRLHEACNDRLVYQFVAKNTLKQDSEATKHLHKISSRTNRSNVCSGQLAWPEGDQFLQELSLAKTIRVAYAVEQCVAALCKKDPEWTLKIRKGTTLLDISDWLPHMLALNHPAGCDLDPATFFRVQGELSVPVSIFLRSYSTKRMLSWSRWDSEDKAHRVRQHTAEFINASFILSYTTLQRFRTAREQKELMHVILSFQHPSDRIKMEEESISARSDAEEVIRQARINLADRVPGKFKRDLSLAQAMALLPFIIILMVTRFRGTIHIVAQLPMPAKIPFHTFMDIPAALYNTAETFNTCHIREMTKPTFLSGRWRGAYIDHTGSHGRQFDPIMRHMNIAARLPTEEEAAKSEAKVVIDWQSRGIDYLGYFLLWGFILEDGRVHIVKRNMLRRLVWKWSGHMTPFGIIGVCKQLNSSEVEGHFWIWKEEWC
;
A
#
# COMPACT_ATOMS: atom_id res chain seq x y z
N MET A 1 -37.36 -24.75 29.51
CA MET A 1 -36.26 -23.94 28.94
C MET A 1 -36.84 -22.63 28.45
N THR A 2 -36.40 -21.49 28.97
CA THR A 2 -36.83 -20.16 28.47
C THR A 2 -36.30 -19.96 27.06
N SER A 3 -37.19 -19.62 26.11
CA SER A 3 -36.80 -19.36 24.73
C SER A 3 -35.93 -18.10 24.64
N LEU A 4 -34.87 -18.12 23.83
CA LEU A 4 -34.04 -16.93 23.57
C LEU A 4 -34.88 -15.73 23.10
N LEU A 5 -36.00 -16.01 22.44
CA LEU A 5 -36.94 -14.99 21.95
C LEU A 5 -37.72 -14.29 23.06
N THR A 6 -37.66 -14.73 24.32
CA THR A 6 -38.29 -14.01 25.44
C THR A 6 -37.43 -12.87 25.96
N LEU A 7 -36.18 -12.74 25.51
CA LEU A 7 -35.29 -11.67 25.94
C LEU A 7 -35.69 -10.31 25.33
N PRO A 8 -35.46 -9.20 26.07
CA PRO A 8 -35.46 -7.84 25.52
C PRO A 8 -34.48 -7.65 24.36
N ASN A 9 -34.76 -6.68 23.48
CA ASN A 9 -33.95 -6.42 22.30
C ASN A 9 -32.50 -6.03 22.67
N GLU A 10 -32.33 -5.27 23.73
CA GLU A 10 -31.03 -4.81 24.23
C GLU A 10 -30.15 -5.98 24.65
N LEU A 11 -30.74 -7.01 25.27
CA LEU A 11 -30.02 -8.23 25.64
C LEU A 11 -29.67 -9.07 24.40
N LEU A 12 -30.58 -9.16 23.41
CA LEU A 12 -30.29 -9.83 22.13
C LEU A 12 -29.18 -9.12 21.35
N GLN A 13 -29.20 -7.79 21.31
CA GLN A 13 -28.16 -6.98 20.69
C GLN A 13 -26.82 -7.13 21.43
N ASN A 14 -26.83 -7.09 22.76
CA ASN A 14 -25.63 -7.31 23.56
C ASN A 14 -25.04 -8.70 23.32
N ILE A 15 -25.85 -9.75 23.23
CA ILE A 15 -25.40 -11.10 22.85
C ILE A 15 -24.78 -11.08 21.45
N ALA A 16 -25.44 -10.44 20.48
CA ALA A 16 -24.93 -10.34 19.11
C ALA A 16 -23.58 -9.61 19.04
N CYS A 17 -23.34 -8.59 19.87
CA CYS A 17 -22.08 -7.85 19.97
C CYS A 17 -20.86 -8.69 20.38
N TYR A 18 -21.05 -9.91 20.91
CA TYR A 18 -19.96 -10.85 21.23
C TYR A 18 -19.77 -11.95 20.16
N LEU A 19 -20.57 -11.92 19.09
CA LEU A 19 -20.45 -12.86 17.98
C LEU A 19 -19.59 -12.25 16.86
N PRO A 20 -18.80 -13.06 16.12
CA PRO A 20 -18.22 -12.63 14.85
C PRO A 20 -19.31 -12.14 13.89
N CYS A 21 -19.01 -11.16 13.04
CA CYS A 21 -19.99 -10.60 12.09
C CYS A 21 -20.66 -11.70 11.24
N SER A 22 -19.92 -12.70 10.79
CA SER A 22 -20.43 -13.84 10.02
C SER A 22 -21.42 -14.70 10.80
N ALA A 23 -21.24 -14.83 12.11
CA ALA A 23 -22.16 -15.54 13.00
C ALA A 23 -23.42 -14.72 13.24
N ILE A 24 -23.32 -13.39 13.39
CA ILE A 24 -24.48 -12.49 13.49
C ILE A 24 -25.34 -12.61 12.23
N LEU A 25 -24.73 -12.56 11.04
CA LEU A 25 -25.45 -12.67 9.77
C LEU A 25 -26.20 -14.00 9.59
N LYS A 26 -25.70 -15.08 10.20
CA LYS A 26 -26.42 -16.37 10.27
C LYS A 26 -27.50 -16.34 11.34
N PHE A 27 -27.20 -15.77 12.50
CA PHE A 27 -28.10 -15.68 13.65
C PHE A 27 -29.38 -14.91 13.32
N ILE A 28 -29.28 -13.77 12.64
CA ILE A 28 -30.45 -12.99 12.21
C ILE A 28 -31.33 -13.73 11.19
N ARG A 29 -30.83 -14.76 10.52
CA ARG A 29 -31.63 -15.57 9.56
C ARG A 29 -32.45 -16.66 10.24
N VAL A 30 -32.20 -16.95 11.52
CA VAL A 30 -32.89 -18.02 12.25
C VAL A 30 -34.33 -17.64 12.57
N ASN A 31 -34.60 -16.37 12.90
CA ASN A 31 -35.93 -15.90 13.28
C ASN A 31 -36.11 -14.42 12.97
N ARG A 32 -37.32 -14.01 12.54
CA ARG A 32 -37.64 -12.62 12.21
C ARG A 32 -37.45 -11.64 13.37
N ARG A 33 -37.77 -12.03 14.60
CA ARG A 33 -37.54 -11.19 15.80
C ARG A 33 -36.05 -10.97 16.05
N LEU A 34 -35.21 -11.98 15.81
CA LEU A 34 -33.75 -11.82 15.89
C LEU A 34 -33.21 -10.90 14.80
N HIS A 35 -33.78 -10.98 13.59
CA HIS A 35 -33.46 -10.04 12.53
C HIS A 35 -33.80 -8.60 12.91
N GLU A 36 -35.04 -8.36 13.36
CA GLU A 36 -35.50 -7.02 13.76
C GLU A 36 -34.70 -6.46 14.93
N ALA A 37 -34.31 -7.29 15.90
CA ALA A 37 -33.53 -6.85 17.06
C ALA A 37 -32.04 -6.63 16.74
N CYS A 38 -31.38 -7.57 16.04
CA CYS A 38 -29.92 -7.59 15.91
C CYS A 38 -29.40 -7.07 14.56
N ASN A 39 -30.24 -6.87 13.54
CA ASN A 39 -29.83 -6.23 12.29
C ASN A 39 -29.78 -4.70 12.42
N ASP A 40 -29.09 -4.25 13.46
CA ASP A 40 -28.98 -2.85 13.86
C ASP A 40 -27.56 -2.32 13.62
N ARG A 41 -27.45 -1.06 13.21
CA ARG A 41 -26.16 -0.45 12.86
C ARG A 41 -25.21 -0.40 14.06
N LEU A 42 -25.71 -0.11 15.26
CA LEU A 42 -24.90 -0.01 16.48
C LEU A 42 -24.26 -1.35 16.84
N VAL A 43 -24.94 -2.47 16.60
CA VAL A 43 -24.38 -3.82 16.79
C VAL A 43 -23.15 -4.01 15.91
N TYR A 44 -23.25 -3.73 14.61
CA TYR A 44 -22.11 -3.90 13.70
C TYR A 44 -21.00 -2.86 13.92
N GLN A 45 -21.33 -1.63 14.35
CA GLN A 45 -20.32 -0.66 14.78
C GLN A 45 -19.54 -1.17 15.98
N PHE A 46 -20.23 -1.76 16.96
CA PHE A 46 -19.60 -2.34 18.13
C PHE A 46 -18.67 -3.50 17.73
N VAL A 47 -19.14 -4.39 16.87
CA VAL A 47 -18.34 -5.52 16.35
C VAL A 47 -17.10 -5.01 15.64
N ALA A 48 -17.23 -4.06 14.70
CA ALA A 48 -16.09 -3.49 13.98
C ALA A 48 -15.01 -2.89 14.91
N LYS A 49 -15.42 -2.28 16.03
CA LYS A 49 -14.48 -1.66 16.98
C LYS A 49 -13.86 -2.64 17.98
N ASN A 50 -14.61 -3.67 18.38
CA ASN A 50 -14.25 -4.50 19.53
C ASN A 50 -13.84 -5.93 19.18
N THR A 51 -14.04 -6.40 17.95
CA THR A 51 -13.71 -7.79 17.54
C THR A 51 -12.26 -8.15 17.91
N LEU A 52 -11.30 -7.26 17.64
CA LEU A 52 -9.89 -7.52 17.95
C LEU A 52 -9.65 -7.67 19.45
N LYS A 53 -10.29 -6.84 20.29
CA LYS A 53 -10.15 -6.88 21.75
C LYS A 53 -10.83 -8.10 22.36
N GLN A 54 -11.94 -8.55 21.76
CA GLN A 54 -12.69 -9.72 22.21
C GLN A 54 -11.99 -11.03 21.84
N ASP A 55 -11.24 -11.06 20.74
CA ASP A 55 -10.47 -12.24 20.34
C ASP A 55 -9.18 -12.35 21.16
N SER A 56 -9.23 -13.21 22.19
CA SER A 56 -8.11 -13.43 23.10
C SER A 56 -6.88 -14.03 22.39
N GLU A 57 -7.06 -14.82 21.33
CA GLU A 57 -5.95 -15.42 20.58
C GLU A 57 -5.30 -14.38 19.67
N ALA A 58 -6.09 -13.54 19.00
CA ALA A 58 -5.56 -12.42 18.22
C ALA A 58 -4.77 -11.45 19.10
N THR A 59 -5.32 -11.10 20.27
CA THR A 59 -4.65 -10.21 21.24
C THR A 59 -3.35 -10.81 21.75
N LYS A 60 -3.34 -12.09 22.13
CA LYS A 60 -2.09 -12.81 22.51
C LYS A 60 -1.08 -12.83 21.35
N HIS A 61 -1.55 -13.04 20.12
CA HIS A 61 -0.70 -13.06 18.94
C HIS A 61 -0.05 -11.70 18.70
N LEU A 62 -0.80 -10.60 18.81
CA LEU A 62 -0.27 -9.24 18.71
C LEU A 62 0.76 -8.95 19.81
N HIS A 63 0.48 -9.33 21.06
CA HIS A 63 1.45 -9.21 22.14
C HIS A 63 2.72 -10.03 21.87
N LYS A 64 2.59 -11.24 21.30
CA LYS A 64 3.73 -12.08 20.92
C LYS A 64 4.55 -11.48 19.77
N ILE A 65 3.90 -10.91 18.76
CA ILE A 65 4.59 -10.18 17.68
C ILE A 65 5.33 -8.98 18.28
N SER A 66 4.67 -8.20 19.13
CA SER A 66 5.25 -7.06 19.81
C SER A 66 6.48 -7.46 20.65
N SER A 67 6.36 -8.50 21.47
CA SER A 67 7.43 -8.94 22.36
C SER A 67 8.62 -9.53 21.61
N ARG A 68 8.39 -10.29 20.53
CA ARG A 68 9.47 -10.87 19.70
C ARG A 68 10.33 -9.83 19.03
N THR A 69 9.78 -8.65 18.79
CA THR A 69 10.37 -7.69 17.87
C THR A 69 10.99 -6.50 18.60
N ASN A 70 11.25 -6.71 19.90
CA ASN A 70 11.67 -5.70 20.85
C ASN A 70 10.84 -4.42 20.75
N ARG A 71 9.56 -4.50 20.34
CA ARG A 71 8.70 -3.33 20.19
C ARG A 71 8.34 -2.79 21.56
N SER A 72 7.96 -1.51 21.62
CA SER A 72 7.28 -0.99 22.81
C SER A 72 6.08 -1.87 23.11
N ASN A 73 5.94 -2.31 24.36
CA ASN A 73 4.82 -3.13 24.83
C ASN A 73 3.50 -2.56 24.28
N VAL A 74 2.80 -3.33 23.46
CA VAL A 74 1.48 -2.94 22.95
C VAL A 74 0.57 -2.73 24.16
N CYS A 75 0.15 -1.49 24.39
CA CYS A 75 -0.80 -1.18 25.45
C CYS A 75 -2.22 -1.50 24.97
N SER A 76 -3.12 -1.90 25.85
CA SER A 76 -4.54 -2.16 25.51
C SER A 76 -5.21 -0.96 24.82
N GLY A 77 -4.76 0.26 25.10
CA GLY A 77 -5.21 1.47 24.41
C GLY A 77 -4.86 1.51 22.92
N GLN A 78 -3.78 0.86 22.49
CA GLN A 78 -3.39 0.79 21.07
C GLN A 78 -4.24 -0.20 20.26
N LEU A 79 -5.01 -1.07 20.93
CA LEU A 79 -5.99 -1.95 20.30
C LEU A 79 -7.32 -1.23 20.03
N ALA A 80 -7.49 0.01 20.53
CA ALA A 80 -8.62 0.83 20.15
C ALA A 80 -8.44 1.35 18.71
N TRP A 81 -9.56 1.53 18.01
CA TRP A 81 -9.59 2.15 16.68
C TRP A 81 -10.26 3.53 16.81
N PRO A 82 -9.52 4.57 17.27
CA PRO A 82 -10.10 5.87 17.58
C PRO A 82 -10.71 6.55 16.34
N GLU A 83 -10.09 6.41 15.18
CA GLU A 83 -10.61 6.94 13.90
C GLU A 83 -11.90 6.22 13.46
N GLY A 84 -12.12 5.00 13.96
CA GLY A 84 -13.29 4.20 13.65
C GLY A 84 -14.60 4.81 14.13
N ASP A 85 -14.58 5.65 15.18
CA ASP A 85 -15.79 6.25 15.71
C ASP A 85 -16.45 7.20 14.72
N GLN A 86 -15.70 8.19 14.22
CA GLN A 86 -16.18 9.15 13.24
C GLN A 86 -16.52 8.45 11.92
N PHE A 87 -15.62 7.59 11.43
CA PHE A 87 -15.81 6.88 10.17
C PHE A 87 -17.09 6.05 10.16
N LEU A 88 -17.33 5.24 11.20
CA LEU A 88 -18.49 4.34 11.26
C LEU A 88 -19.82 5.09 11.48
N GLN A 89 -19.79 6.28 12.08
CA GLN A 89 -21.01 7.09 12.30
C GLN A 89 -21.63 7.57 11.00
N GLU A 90 -20.84 7.80 9.96
CA GLU A 90 -21.29 8.30 8.65
C GLU A 90 -21.76 7.18 7.71
N LEU A 91 -21.49 5.91 8.05
CA LEU A 91 -21.84 4.77 7.20
C LEU A 91 -23.30 4.34 7.35
N SER A 92 -23.88 3.91 6.22
CA SER A 92 -25.15 3.16 6.22
C SER A 92 -24.98 1.79 6.89
N LEU A 93 -26.08 1.16 7.31
CA LEU A 93 -26.07 -0.18 7.89
C LEU A 93 -25.32 -1.19 6.99
N ALA A 94 -25.64 -1.20 5.68
CA ALA A 94 -25.00 -2.12 4.73
C ALA A 94 -23.48 -1.93 4.63
N LYS A 95 -23.00 -0.68 4.64
CA LYS A 95 -21.55 -0.39 4.65
C LYS A 95 -20.92 -0.77 5.99
N THR A 96 -21.61 -0.54 7.11
CA THR A 96 -21.15 -0.90 8.45
C THR A 96 -20.97 -2.42 8.59
N ILE A 97 -21.94 -3.21 8.11
CA ILE A 97 -21.85 -4.68 8.07
C ILE A 97 -20.60 -5.13 7.31
N ARG A 98 -20.32 -4.51 6.15
CA ARG A 98 -19.14 -4.84 5.34
C ARG A 98 -17.83 -4.55 6.06
N VAL A 99 -17.74 -3.40 6.73
CA VAL A 99 -16.56 -3.05 7.53
C VAL A 99 -16.40 -4.02 8.70
N ALA A 100 -17.47 -4.34 9.43
CA ALA A 100 -17.44 -5.33 10.52
C ALA A 100 -16.96 -6.70 10.02
N TYR A 101 -17.44 -7.16 8.87
CA TYR A 101 -16.98 -8.42 8.28
C TYR A 101 -15.52 -8.34 7.80
N ALA A 102 -15.08 -7.22 7.22
CA ALA A 102 -13.68 -7.01 6.85
C ALA A 102 -12.75 -7.03 8.06
N VAL A 103 -13.18 -6.45 9.19
CA VAL A 103 -12.46 -6.53 10.48
C VAL A 103 -12.36 -7.97 10.96
N GLU A 104 -13.46 -8.73 10.92
CA GLU A 104 -13.44 -10.16 11.24
C GLU A 104 -12.43 -10.92 10.36
N GLN A 105 -12.40 -10.67 9.04
CA GLN A 105 -11.41 -11.28 8.14
C GLN A 105 -9.97 -10.90 8.52
N CYS A 106 -9.74 -9.65 8.91
CA CYS A 106 -8.43 -9.16 9.33
C CYS A 106 -7.95 -9.85 10.63
N VAL A 107 -8.82 -9.92 11.63
CA VAL A 107 -8.56 -10.62 12.91
C VAL A 107 -8.33 -12.10 12.68
N ALA A 108 -9.17 -12.75 11.88
CA ALA A 108 -9.00 -14.16 11.54
C ALA A 108 -7.67 -14.43 10.81
N ALA A 109 -7.21 -13.50 9.98
CA ALA A 109 -5.94 -13.64 9.27
C ALA A 109 -4.72 -13.48 10.18
N LEU A 110 -4.79 -12.58 11.18
CA LEU A 110 -3.75 -12.46 12.22
C LEU A 110 -3.56 -13.77 13.00
N CYS A 111 -4.64 -14.50 13.26
CA CYS A 111 -4.59 -15.72 14.06
C CYS A 111 -4.04 -16.95 13.29
N LYS A 112 -3.87 -16.87 11.97
CA LYS A 112 -3.36 -18.00 11.18
C LYS A 112 -1.85 -18.17 11.43
N LYS A 113 -1.45 -19.38 11.86
CA LYS A 113 -0.04 -19.73 12.14
C LYS A 113 0.87 -19.57 10.93
N ASP A 114 0.34 -19.85 9.75
CA ASP A 114 0.96 -19.54 8.47
C ASP A 114 -0.14 -18.92 7.61
N PRO A 115 -0.23 -17.59 7.53
CA PRO A 115 -1.17 -16.96 6.62
C PRO A 115 -0.62 -17.23 5.23
N GLU A 116 -1.03 -18.36 4.67
CA GLU A 116 -0.91 -18.59 3.25
C GLU A 116 -1.85 -17.60 2.55
N TRP A 117 -1.39 -16.35 2.43
CA TRP A 117 -1.91 -15.41 1.46
C TRP A 117 -1.50 -16.00 0.11
N THR A 118 -2.42 -16.76 -0.46
CA THR A 118 -2.26 -17.43 -1.74
C THR A 118 -3.28 -16.84 -2.69
N LEU A 119 -2.89 -16.73 -3.95
CA LEU A 119 -3.84 -16.47 -5.01
C LEU A 119 -4.82 -17.63 -5.10
N LYS A 120 -6.10 -17.37 -4.79
CA LYS A 120 -7.15 -18.37 -4.95
C LYS A 120 -7.68 -18.28 -6.38
N ILE A 121 -7.57 -19.38 -7.12
CA ILE A 121 -8.23 -19.50 -8.41
C ILE A 121 -9.71 -19.81 -8.14
N ARG A 122 -10.60 -18.83 -8.34
CA ARG A 122 -12.06 -19.03 -8.25
C ARG A 122 -12.65 -18.99 -9.66
N LYS A 123 -13.29 -20.07 -10.10
CA LYS A 123 -14.08 -20.12 -11.36
C LYS A 123 -13.34 -19.56 -12.60
N GLY A 124 -12.02 -19.76 -12.69
CA GLY A 124 -11.22 -19.28 -13.82
C GLY A 124 -10.79 -17.80 -13.75
N THR A 125 -11.04 -17.11 -12.63
CA THR A 125 -10.38 -15.86 -12.26
C THR A 125 -9.43 -16.12 -11.08
N THR A 126 -8.18 -15.73 -11.25
CA THR A 126 -7.23 -15.62 -10.14
C THR A 126 -7.67 -14.40 -9.35
N LEU A 127 -8.21 -14.60 -8.15
CA LEU A 127 -8.62 -13.49 -7.29
C LEU A 127 -7.80 -13.54 -6.01
N LEU A 128 -7.14 -12.43 -5.72
CA LEU A 128 -6.50 -12.25 -4.42
C LEU A 128 -7.60 -11.95 -3.40
N ASP A 129 -7.89 -12.93 -2.52
CA ASP A 129 -8.98 -12.93 -1.52
C ASP A 129 -8.93 -11.73 -0.54
N ILE A 130 -7.82 -10.99 -0.53
CA ILE A 130 -7.57 -9.84 0.33
C ILE A 130 -7.70 -8.48 -0.34
N SER A 131 -7.69 -8.43 -1.68
CA SER A 131 -7.67 -7.17 -2.44
C SER A 131 -8.88 -6.28 -2.19
N ASP A 132 -10.01 -6.89 -1.82
CA ASP A 132 -11.27 -6.18 -1.63
C ASP A 132 -11.46 -5.65 -0.21
N TRP A 133 -10.62 -6.02 0.77
CA TRP A 133 -10.83 -5.60 2.16
C TRP A 133 -9.56 -5.18 2.89
N LEU A 134 -8.42 -5.84 2.69
CA LEU A 134 -7.22 -5.53 3.45
C LEU A 134 -6.65 -4.14 3.16
N PRO A 135 -6.53 -3.68 1.89
CA PRO A 135 -6.08 -2.32 1.62
C PRO A 135 -6.95 -1.26 2.30
N HIS A 136 -8.26 -1.50 2.36
CA HIS A 136 -9.22 -0.64 3.04
C HIS A 136 -8.96 -0.59 4.55
N MET A 137 -8.76 -1.74 5.20
CA MET A 137 -8.48 -1.79 6.64
C MET A 137 -7.16 -1.09 6.98
N LEU A 138 -6.15 -1.22 6.13
CA LEU A 138 -4.87 -0.52 6.29
C LEU A 138 -5.00 0.99 6.07
N ALA A 139 -5.71 1.43 5.02
CA ALA A 139 -5.97 2.85 4.78
C ALA A 139 -6.80 3.49 5.91
N LEU A 140 -7.69 2.71 6.54
CA LEU A 140 -8.42 3.14 7.72
C LEU A 140 -7.62 3.06 9.03
N ASN A 141 -6.33 2.68 8.95
CA ASN A 141 -5.43 2.47 10.09
C ASN A 141 -6.02 1.55 11.16
N HIS A 142 -6.79 0.53 10.76
CA HIS A 142 -7.37 -0.42 11.69
C HIS A 142 -6.25 -1.21 12.41
N PRO A 143 -6.24 -1.32 13.75
CA PRO A 143 -5.13 -1.92 14.50
C PRO A 143 -4.77 -3.34 14.07
N ALA A 144 -5.78 -4.14 13.67
CA ALA A 144 -5.54 -5.51 13.19
C ALA A 144 -4.69 -5.58 11.90
N GLY A 145 -4.66 -4.53 11.08
CA GLY A 145 -3.83 -4.48 9.88
C GLY A 145 -2.38 -4.02 10.14
N CYS A 146 -2.16 -3.25 11.21
CA CYS A 146 -0.89 -2.57 11.48
C CYS A 146 0.27 -3.52 11.82
N ASP A 147 -0.03 -4.73 12.30
CA ASP A 147 0.97 -5.70 12.75
C ASP A 147 1.19 -6.87 11.80
N LEU A 148 0.67 -6.78 10.57
CA LEU A 148 0.89 -7.78 9.54
C LEU A 148 2.35 -7.81 9.09
N ASP A 149 2.91 -9.02 8.94
CA ASP A 149 4.30 -9.23 8.52
C ASP A 149 4.46 -8.96 7.01
N PRO A 150 5.25 -7.94 6.60
CA PRO A 150 5.48 -7.63 5.18
C PRO A 150 6.05 -8.80 4.39
N ALA A 151 6.81 -9.71 5.03
CA ALA A 151 7.38 -10.89 4.37
C ALA A 151 6.32 -11.71 3.64
N THR A 152 5.13 -11.79 4.22
CA THR A 152 4.03 -12.62 3.71
C THR A 152 3.41 -12.06 2.42
N PHE A 153 3.55 -10.74 2.17
CA PHE A 153 3.01 -10.08 0.98
C PHE A 153 4.00 -10.00 -0.19
N PHE A 154 5.30 -10.16 0.04
CA PHE A 154 6.28 -10.24 -1.05
C PHE A 154 6.03 -11.44 -1.96
N ARG A 155 5.64 -12.58 -1.38
CA ARG A 155 5.23 -13.76 -2.15
C ARG A 155 4.03 -13.44 -3.04
N VAL A 156 2.98 -12.84 -2.47
CA VAL A 156 1.77 -12.44 -3.20
C VAL A 156 2.09 -11.49 -4.34
N GLN A 157 2.88 -10.45 -4.10
CA GLN A 157 3.31 -9.51 -5.14
C GLN A 157 4.11 -10.22 -6.23
N GLY A 158 4.99 -11.17 -5.85
CA GLY A 158 5.73 -12.02 -6.79
C GLY A 158 4.83 -12.94 -7.62
N GLU A 159 3.78 -13.51 -7.05
CA GLU A 159 2.84 -14.34 -7.81
C GLU A 159 2.02 -13.50 -8.81
N LEU A 160 1.55 -12.31 -8.40
CA LEU A 160 0.82 -11.35 -9.25
C LEU A 160 1.69 -10.68 -10.31
N SER A 161 3.00 -10.84 -10.22
CA SER A 161 3.91 -10.23 -11.18
C SER A 161 4.04 -11.02 -12.48
N VAL A 162 3.63 -12.29 -12.48
CA VAL A 162 3.71 -13.16 -13.64
C VAL A 162 2.74 -12.65 -14.72
N PRO A 163 3.20 -12.40 -15.96
CA PRO A 163 2.36 -11.85 -17.01
C PRO A 163 1.06 -12.63 -17.21
N VAL A 164 -0.07 -11.91 -17.27
CA VAL A 164 -1.41 -12.49 -17.52
C VAL A 164 -1.43 -13.36 -18.78
N SER A 165 -0.59 -13.07 -19.78
CA SER A 165 -0.47 -13.88 -21.00
C SER A 165 0.03 -15.31 -20.74
N ILE A 166 0.87 -15.53 -19.73
CA ILE A 166 1.36 -16.86 -19.34
C ILE A 166 0.21 -17.64 -18.70
N PHE A 167 -0.55 -17.00 -17.81
CA PHE A 167 -1.76 -17.59 -17.23
C PHE A 167 -2.81 -17.93 -18.29
N LEU A 168 -3.07 -17.02 -19.23
CA LEU A 168 -4.07 -17.26 -20.27
C LEU A 168 -3.66 -18.37 -21.26
N ARG A 169 -2.36 -18.57 -21.51
CA ARG A 169 -1.86 -19.65 -22.37
C ARG A 169 -2.14 -21.05 -21.81
N SER A 170 -2.15 -21.24 -20.49
CA SER A 170 -2.49 -22.55 -19.90
C SER A 170 -3.95 -22.94 -20.10
N TYR A 171 -4.84 -21.95 -20.27
CA TYR A 171 -6.27 -22.17 -20.52
C TYR A 171 -6.62 -22.25 -22.01
N SER A 172 -5.86 -21.59 -22.90
CA SER A 172 -6.23 -21.49 -24.32
C SER A 172 -5.99 -22.77 -25.12
N THR A 173 -5.10 -23.66 -24.69
CA THR A 173 -4.77 -24.90 -25.43
C THR A 173 -5.94 -25.89 -25.53
N LYS A 174 -7.02 -25.70 -24.76
CA LYS A 174 -8.21 -26.57 -24.80
C LYS A 174 -9.44 -25.97 -25.52
N ARG A 175 -9.38 -24.72 -26.01
CA ARG A 175 -10.57 -24.01 -26.52
C ARG A 175 -10.30 -23.21 -27.80
N MET A 176 -9.72 -23.86 -28.80
CA MET A 176 -9.18 -23.19 -29.99
C MET A 176 -10.19 -22.97 -31.13
N LEU A 177 -11.50 -23.12 -30.90
CA LEU A 177 -12.51 -22.95 -31.95
C LEU A 177 -13.56 -21.93 -31.51
N SER A 178 -13.59 -20.80 -32.24
CA SER A 178 -14.40 -19.58 -32.08
C SER A 178 -13.93 -18.58 -31.00
N TRP A 179 -13.01 -17.69 -31.38
CA TRP A 179 -12.78 -16.45 -30.64
C TRP A 179 -13.87 -15.45 -31.04
N SER A 180 -14.76 -15.12 -30.12
CA SER A 180 -15.84 -14.15 -30.35
C SER A 180 -15.46 -12.79 -29.76
N ARG A 181 -16.15 -11.72 -30.18
CA ARG A 181 -15.97 -10.35 -29.63
C ARG A 181 -16.05 -10.31 -28.09
N TRP A 182 -16.85 -11.19 -27.49
CA TRP A 182 -16.98 -11.35 -26.04
C TRP A 182 -15.67 -11.73 -25.32
N ASP A 183 -14.76 -12.43 -26.01
CA ASP A 183 -13.45 -12.81 -25.42
C ASP A 183 -12.52 -11.60 -25.27
N SER A 184 -12.70 -10.56 -26.08
CA SER A 184 -11.86 -9.34 -26.02
C SER A 184 -12.21 -8.45 -24.83
N GLU A 185 -13.51 -8.30 -24.53
CA GLU A 185 -14.00 -7.52 -23.38
C GLU A 185 -13.67 -8.23 -22.06
N ASP A 186 -13.85 -9.56 -21.99
CA ASP A 186 -13.45 -10.36 -20.83
C ASP A 186 -11.93 -10.28 -20.59
N LYS A 187 -11.13 -10.33 -21.66
CA LYS A 187 -9.67 -10.16 -21.55
C LYS A 187 -9.30 -8.78 -21.01
N ALA A 188 -9.92 -7.70 -21.50
CA ALA A 188 -9.64 -6.35 -21.01
C ALA A 188 -10.04 -6.20 -19.53
N HIS A 189 -11.20 -6.72 -19.14
CA HIS A 189 -11.66 -6.75 -17.75
C HIS A 189 -10.67 -7.51 -16.85
N ARG A 190 -10.23 -8.71 -17.25
CA ARG A 190 -9.24 -9.50 -16.50
C ARG A 190 -7.91 -8.75 -16.32
N VAL A 191 -7.44 -8.05 -17.35
CA VAL A 191 -6.21 -7.25 -17.27
C VAL A 191 -6.39 -6.09 -16.29
N ARG A 192 -7.52 -5.39 -16.31
CA ARG A 192 -7.82 -4.31 -15.34
C ARG A 192 -7.88 -4.84 -13.91
N GLN A 193 -8.60 -5.93 -13.70
CA GLN A 193 -8.72 -6.56 -12.38
C GLN A 193 -7.36 -7.02 -11.84
N HIS A 194 -6.57 -7.73 -12.65
CA HIS A 194 -5.21 -8.14 -12.26
C HIS A 194 -4.31 -6.94 -11.94
N THR A 195 -4.42 -5.87 -12.72
CA THR A 195 -3.68 -4.62 -12.46
C THR A 195 -4.09 -4.00 -11.11
N ALA A 196 -5.38 -4.00 -10.81
CA ALA A 196 -5.90 -3.52 -9.53
C ALA A 196 -5.40 -4.36 -8.35
N GLU A 197 -5.43 -5.68 -8.46
CA GLU A 197 -4.91 -6.59 -7.43
C GLU A 197 -3.41 -6.36 -7.18
N PHE A 198 -2.64 -6.17 -8.25
CA PHE A 198 -1.21 -5.89 -8.16
C PHE A 198 -0.90 -4.55 -7.48
N ILE A 199 -1.67 -3.49 -7.81
CA ILE A 199 -1.58 -2.19 -7.12
C ILE A 199 -1.93 -2.35 -5.63
N ASN A 200 -3.01 -3.07 -5.32
CA ASN A 200 -3.47 -3.26 -3.94
C ASN A 200 -2.48 -4.08 -3.11
N ALA A 201 -1.90 -5.13 -3.68
CA ALA A 201 -0.83 -5.89 -3.05
C ALA A 201 0.41 -5.01 -2.78
N SER A 202 0.77 -4.15 -3.74
CA SER A 202 1.88 -3.21 -3.58
C SER A 202 1.60 -2.13 -2.53
N PHE A 203 0.35 -1.68 -2.40
CA PHE A 203 -0.09 -0.81 -1.30
C PHE A 203 0.07 -1.49 0.06
N ILE A 204 -0.46 -2.71 0.21
CA ILE A 204 -0.35 -3.51 1.44
C ILE A 204 1.12 -3.67 1.82
N LEU A 205 1.95 -4.05 0.85
CA LEU A 205 3.37 -4.28 1.08
C LEU A 205 4.10 -2.99 1.48
N SER A 206 3.83 -1.87 0.82
CA SER A 206 4.44 -0.58 1.17
C SER A 206 4.03 -0.13 2.58
N TYR A 207 2.74 -0.25 2.91
CA TYR A 207 2.21 0.08 4.23
C TYR A 207 2.91 -0.75 5.32
N THR A 208 2.84 -2.08 5.20
CA THR A 208 3.37 -3.00 6.20
C THR A 208 4.89 -2.89 6.32
N THR A 209 5.59 -2.63 5.22
CA THR A 209 7.04 -2.39 5.22
C THR A 209 7.41 -1.11 5.96
N LEU A 210 6.75 0.02 5.68
CA LEU A 210 6.99 1.28 6.39
C LEU A 210 6.66 1.17 7.89
N GLN A 211 5.52 0.57 8.20
CA GLN A 211 5.09 0.32 9.57
C GLN A 211 6.10 -0.58 10.31
N ARG A 212 6.59 -1.63 9.64
CA ARG A 212 7.59 -2.53 10.20
C ARG A 212 8.90 -1.79 10.48
N PHE A 213 9.39 -1.03 9.51
CA PHE A 213 10.63 -0.27 9.66
C PHE A 213 10.58 0.75 10.79
N ARG A 214 9.42 1.37 11.05
CA ARG A 214 9.29 2.29 12.18
C ARG A 214 9.43 1.61 13.54
N THR A 215 8.92 0.39 13.63
CA THR A 215 8.79 -0.36 14.90
C THR A 215 9.99 -1.25 15.20
N ALA A 216 10.77 -1.63 14.18
CA ALA A 216 11.96 -2.45 14.35
C ALA A 216 13.05 -1.67 15.10
N ARG A 217 13.50 -2.20 16.24
CA ARG A 217 14.63 -1.63 16.99
C ARG A 217 15.98 -2.11 16.47
N GLU A 218 16.00 -3.31 15.89
CA GLU A 218 17.22 -3.98 15.48
C GLU A 218 17.35 -4.08 13.96
N GLN A 219 18.56 -3.83 13.47
CA GLN A 219 18.88 -3.93 12.05
C GLN A 219 18.70 -5.35 11.50
N LYS A 220 18.88 -6.38 12.35
CA LYS A 220 18.71 -7.78 11.94
C LYS A 220 17.28 -8.07 11.48
N GLU A 221 16.27 -7.48 12.12
CA GLU A 221 14.88 -7.65 11.71
C GLU A 221 14.59 -7.00 10.36
N LEU A 222 15.19 -5.83 10.12
CA LEU A 222 15.11 -5.14 8.83
C LEU A 222 15.70 -6.05 7.75
N MET A 223 16.87 -6.64 8.02
CA MET A 223 17.51 -7.58 7.11
C MET A 223 16.68 -8.85 6.89
N HIS A 224 15.97 -9.36 7.90
CA HIS A 224 15.09 -10.52 7.72
C HIS A 224 13.95 -10.22 6.73
N VAL A 225 13.31 -9.04 6.82
CA VAL A 225 12.30 -8.60 5.83
C VAL A 225 12.90 -8.60 4.43
N ILE A 226 14.13 -8.10 4.31
CA ILE A 226 14.87 -7.98 3.05
C ILE A 226 15.30 -9.34 2.49
N LEU A 227 15.74 -10.27 3.33
CA LEU A 227 16.15 -11.62 2.91
C LEU A 227 14.94 -12.47 2.54
N SER A 228 13.83 -12.34 3.28
CA SER A 228 12.57 -13.02 2.96
C SER A 228 12.01 -12.65 1.59
N PHE A 229 12.36 -11.46 1.09
CA PHE A 229 12.02 -11.02 -0.26
C PHE A 229 12.77 -11.80 -1.35
N GLN A 230 14.02 -12.20 -1.11
CA GLN A 230 14.86 -12.87 -2.11
C GLN A 230 14.64 -14.38 -2.16
N HIS A 231 14.53 -15.02 -1.00
CA HIS A 231 14.46 -16.48 -0.88
C HIS A 231 13.24 -16.91 -0.05
N PRO A 232 12.02 -16.80 -0.60
CA PRO A 232 10.81 -17.19 0.12
C PRO A 232 10.83 -18.65 0.58
N SER A 233 11.54 -19.51 -0.16
CA SER A 233 11.67 -20.95 0.07
C SER A 233 12.79 -21.37 1.02
N ASP A 234 13.82 -20.53 1.24
CA ASP A 234 15.02 -20.92 2.02
C ASP A 234 15.02 -20.41 3.47
N ARG A 235 13.84 -20.04 4.00
CA ARG A 235 13.66 -19.56 5.39
C ARG A 235 14.37 -20.41 6.44
N ILE A 236 14.48 -21.72 6.22
CA ILE A 236 15.01 -22.68 7.20
C ILE A 236 16.55 -22.75 7.19
N LYS A 237 17.20 -22.44 6.07
CA LYS A 237 18.67 -22.59 5.95
C LYS A 237 19.47 -21.36 6.38
N MET A 238 18.84 -20.18 6.38
CA MET A 238 19.52 -18.91 6.64
C MET A 238 19.71 -18.57 8.13
N GLU A 239 19.10 -19.29 9.07
CA GLU A 239 19.31 -19.02 10.50
C GLU A 239 20.69 -19.47 11.02
N GLU A 240 21.37 -20.39 10.32
CA GLU A 240 22.62 -21.00 10.79
C GLU A 240 23.91 -20.38 10.21
N GLU A 241 23.84 -19.67 9.08
CA GLU A 241 25.03 -19.08 8.46
C GLU A 241 25.14 -17.58 8.76
N SER A 242 26.21 -17.20 9.47
CA SER A 242 26.59 -15.81 9.71
C SER A 242 27.10 -15.17 8.42
N ILE A 243 26.16 -14.71 7.60
CA ILE A 243 26.38 -14.13 6.27
C ILE A 243 27.07 -12.75 6.38
N SER A 244 28.10 -12.51 5.55
CA SER A 244 28.91 -11.28 5.53
C SER A 244 28.13 -10.08 4.97
N ALA A 245 27.42 -9.37 5.84
CA ALA A 245 26.36 -8.37 5.59
C ALA A 245 26.54 -7.22 4.57
N ARG A 246 27.66 -7.11 3.84
CA ARG A 246 27.95 -6.01 2.89
C ARG A 246 27.89 -6.45 1.42
N SER A 247 28.51 -7.58 1.05
CA SER A 247 28.44 -8.13 -0.31
C SER A 247 27.00 -8.51 -0.69
N ASP A 248 26.25 -9.03 0.29
CA ASP A 248 24.91 -9.55 0.04
C ASP A 248 23.89 -8.43 -0.15
N ALA A 249 24.08 -7.26 0.46
CA ALA A 249 23.16 -6.15 0.29
C ALA A 249 23.14 -5.66 -1.16
N GLU A 250 24.30 -5.49 -1.79
CA GLU A 250 24.36 -5.06 -3.20
C GLU A 250 23.77 -6.13 -4.14
N GLU A 251 24.00 -7.40 -3.83
CA GLU A 251 23.40 -8.53 -4.55
C GLU A 251 21.88 -8.59 -4.37
N VAL A 252 21.37 -8.31 -3.16
CA VAL A 252 19.95 -8.12 -2.90
C VAL A 252 19.36 -7.02 -3.76
N ILE A 253 20.03 -5.87 -3.80
CA ILE A 253 19.59 -4.72 -4.58
C ILE A 253 19.56 -5.07 -6.07
N ARG A 254 20.59 -5.78 -6.55
CA ARG A 254 20.71 -6.24 -7.94
C ARG A 254 19.58 -7.21 -8.30
N GLN A 255 19.32 -8.22 -7.47
CA GLN A 255 18.31 -9.23 -7.72
C GLN A 255 16.89 -8.67 -7.56
N ALA A 256 16.66 -7.80 -6.58
CA ALA A 256 15.40 -7.09 -6.43
C ALA A 256 15.08 -6.24 -7.65
N ARG A 257 16.10 -5.63 -8.28
CA ARG A 257 15.93 -4.91 -9.54
C ARG A 257 15.62 -5.82 -10.73
N ILE A 258 16.32 -6.94 -10.88
CA ILE A 258 16.02 -7.92 -11.95
C ILE A 258 14.59 -8.40 -11.80
N ASN A 259 14.23 -8.77 -10.57
CA ASN A 259 12.87 -9.10 -10.22
C ASN A 259 11.93 -7.94 -10.58
N LEU A 260 12.21 -6.68 -10.21
CA LEU A 260 11.33 -5.56 -10.56
C LEU A 260 11.13 -5.40 -12.09
N ALA A 261 12.21 -5.53 -12.86
CA ALA A 261 12.18 -5.47 -14.33
C ALA A 261 11.32 -6.58 -14.94
N ASP A 262 11.38 -7.79 -14.36
CA ASP A 262 10.63 -8.96 -14.81
C ASP A 262 9.19 -8.99 -14.27
N ARG A 263 8.96 -8.38 -13.11
CA ARG A 263 7.73 -8.47 -12.32
C ARG A 263 6.71 -7.38 -12.62
N VAL A 264 7.13 -6.28 -13.22
CA VAL A 264 6.22 -5.20 -13.56
C VAL A 264 5.65 -5.47 -14.96
N PRO A 265 4.32 -5.56 -15.13
CA PRO A 265 3.72 -5.77 -16.44
C PRO A 265 4.13 -4.66 -17.43
N GLY A 266 4.89 -5.04 -18.46
CA GLY A 266 5.35 -4.16 -19.53
C GLY A 266 6.78 -3.63 -19.34
N LYS A 267 7.45 -3.30 -20.45
CA LYS A 267 8.78 -2.67 -20.42
C LYS A 267 8.67 -1.35 -19.65
N PHE A 268 9.63 -1.06 -18.75
CA PHE A 268 9.77 0.26 -18.12
C PHE A 268 9.92 1.30 -19.24
N LYS A 269 8.82 1.97 -19.57
CA LYS A 269 8.81 3.06 -20.54
C LYS A 269 9.33 4.32 -19.86
N ARG A 270 9.53 5.37 -20.67
CA ARG A 270 9.92 6.71 -20.18
C ARG A 270 8.94 7.24 -19.12
N ASP A 271 7.68 6.81 -19.18
CA ASP A 271 6.66 7.12 -18.20
C ASP A 271 6.19 5.81 -17.56
N LEU A 272 6.25 5.76 -16.22
CA LEU A 272 5.73 4.64 -15.46
C LEU A 272 4.20 4.65 -15.53
N SER A 273 3.56 3.48 -15.54
CA SER A 273 2.15 3.40 -15.14
C SER A 273 2.02 3.40 -13.62
N LEU A 274 0.82 3.66 -13.09
CA LEU A 274 0.54 3.60 -11.65
C LEU A 274 0.94 2.24 -11.04
N ALA A 275 0.69 1.14 -11.74
CA ALA A 275 1.10 -0.20 -11.31
C ALA A 275 2.62 -0.33 -11.18
N GLN A 276 3.38 0.23 -12.13
CA GLN A 276 4.85 0.21 -12.09
C GLN A 276 5.38 1.08 -10.94
N ALA A 277 4.79 2.26 -10.73
CA ALA A 277 5.16 3.17 -9.64
C ALA A 277 4.88 2.56 -8.26
N MET A 278 3.70 1.95 -8.08
CA MET A 278 3.32 1.26 -6.84
C MET A 278 4.21 0.05 -6.57
N ALA A 279 4.57 -0.71 -7.60
CA ALA A 279 5.48 -1.84 -7.45
C ALA A 279 6.91 -1.41 -7.12
N LEU A 280 7.35 -0.26 -7.62
CA LEU A 280 8.68 0.28 -7.35
C LEU A 280 8.82 0.76 -5.89
N LEU A 281 7.74 1.18 -5.24
CA LEU A 281 7.79 1.78 -3.91
C LEU A 281 8.39 0.87 -2.82
N PRO A 282 7.90 -0.37 -2.57
CA PRO A 282 8.49 -1.26 -1.56
C PRO A 282 10.00 -1.43 -1.71
N PHE A 283 10.47 -1.43 -2.96
CA PHE A 283 11.87 -1.58 -3.29
C PHE A 283 12.63 -0.33 -2.88
N ILE A 284 12.20 0.86 -3.30
CA ILE A 284 12.86 2.10 -2.87
C ILE A 284 12.95 2.16 -1.34
N ILE A 285 11.88 1.79 -0.62
CA ILE A 285 11.89 1.77 0.85
C ILE A 285 12.96 0.80 1.38
N ILE A 286 12.99 -0.45 0.90
CA ILE A 286 14.01 -1.46 1.27
C ILE A 286 15.42 -0.96 0.98
N LEU A 287 15.64 -0.42 -0.22
CA LEU A 287 16.90 0.11 -0.69
C LEU A 287 17.39 1.26 0.19
N MET A 288 16.49 2.16 0.61
CA MET A 288 16.83 3.24 1.53
C MET A 288 17.25 2.68 2.89
N VAL A 289 16.54 1.69 3.41
CA VAL A 289 16.80 1.07 4.72
C VAL A 289 18.14 0.33 4.73
N THR A 290 18.47 -0.38 3.65
CA THR A 290 19.78 -1.03 3.52
C THR A 290 20.91 -0.02 3.43
N ARG A 291 20.69 1.15 2.83
CA ARG A 291 21.72 2.18 2.65
C ARG A 291 21.96 3.02 3.89
N PHE A 292 20.90 3.44 4.58
CA PHE A 292 20.95 4.35 5.74
C PHE A 292 20.91 3.59 7.08
N ARG A 293 21.57 2.42 7.15
CA ARG A 293 21.62 1.55 8.34
C ARG A 293 21.89 2.34 9.62
N GLY A 294 21.04 2.18 10.63
CA GLY A 294 21.18 2.83 11.94
C GLY A 294 20.84 4.32 11.99
N THR A 295 20.90 5.04 10.86
CA THR A 295 20.64 6.48 10.81
C THR A 295 19.33 6.83 10.12
N ILE A 296 18.59 5.86 9.57
CA ILE A 296 17.42 6.15 8.73
C ILE A 296 16.32 6.93 9.46
N HIS A 297 16.09 6.66 10.74
CA HIS A 297 15.11 7.38 11.55
C HIS A 297 15.52 8.83 11.82
N ILE A 298 16.82 9.13 11.80
CA ILE A 298 17.35 10.46 12.04
C ILE A 298 17.43 11.24 10.72
N VAL A 299 17.93 10.59 9.66
CA VAL A 299 18.30 11.24 8.40
C VAL A 299 17.14 11.25 7.42
N ALA A 300 16.51 10.10 7.15
CA ALA A 300 15.47 10.01 6.14
C ALA A 300 14.11 10.48 6.67
N GLN A 301 13.77 10.12 7.91
CA GLN A 301 12.43 10.32 8.47
C GLN A 301 11.39 9.80 7.47
N LEU A 302 11.32 8.46 7.31
CA LEU A 302 10.36 7.84 6.38
C LEU A 302 8.91 8.10 6.82
N PRO A 303 7.94 8.10 5.89
CA PRO A 303 6.53 8.17 6.24
C PRO A 303 6.13 7.06 7.23
N MET A 304 5.34 7.45 8.22
CA MET A 304 4.71 6.56 9.19
C MET A 304 3.25 6.35 8.77
N PRO A 305 2.84 5.16 8.31
CA PRO A 305 1.47 4.93 7.85
C PRO A 305 0.39 5.33 8.86
N ALA A 306 0.62 5.09 10.16
CA ALA A 306 -0.27 5.53 11.23
C ALA A 306 -0.43 7.07 11.36
N LYS A 307 0.52 7.86 10.85
CA LYS A 307 0.42 9.33 10.78
C LYS A 307 -0.18 9.83 9.47
N ILE A 308 -0.32 8.96 8.47
CA ILE A 308 -0.87 9.33 7.17
C ILE A 308 -2.40 9.32 7.30
N PRO A 309 -3.09 10.47 7.15
CA PRO A 309 -4.53 10.53 7.28
C PRO A 309 -5.21 10.10 5.97
N PHE A 310 -5.02 8.86 5.53
CA PHE A 310 -5.49 8.37 4.23
C PHE A 310 -6.96 8.71 3.97
N HIS A 311 -7.84 8.57 4.97
CA HIS A 311 -9.27 8.89 4.85
C HIS A 311 -9.58 10.34 4.47
N THR A 312 -8.64 11.28 4.67
CA THR A 312 -8.83 12.70 4.30
C THR A 312 -8.53 12.99 2.83
N PHE A 313 -7.76 12.14 2.16
CA PHE A 313 -7.35 12.33 0.76
C PHE A 313 -7.53 11.08 -0.11
N MET A 314 -8.20 10.05 0.42
CA MET A 314 -8.64 8.87 -0.31
C MET A 314 -10.15 8.75 -0.14
N ASP A 315 -10.88 8.66 -1.24
CA ASP A 315 -12.31 8.34 -1.23
C ASP A 315 -12.50 6.83 -1.05
N ILE A 316 -12.11 6.32 0.12
CA ILE A 316 -11.98 4.88 0.40
C ILE A 316 -13.33 4.20 0.19
N PRO A 317 -13.48 3.30 -0.81
CA PRO A 317 -14.74 2.62 -1.03
C PRO A 317 -15.07 1.70 0.15
N ALA A 318 -16.35 1.38 0.33
CA ALA A 318 -16.72 0.40 1.36
C ALA A 318 -16.04 -0.94 1.05
N ALA A 319 -15.40 -1.57 2.04
CA ALA A 319 -14.75 -2.86 1.83
C ALA A 319 -15.71 -3.90 1.24
N LEU A 320 -15.15 -4.87 0.51
CA LEU A 320 -15.82 -5.99 -0.15
C LEU A 320 -16.65 -5.59 -1.38
N TYR A 321 -16.98 -6.59 -2.21
CA TYR A 321 -17.75 -6.47 -3.46
C TYR A 321 -16.99 -5.81 -4.63
N ASN A 322 -15.89 -6.44 -5.06
CA ASN A 322 -15.13 -6.03 -6.26
C ASN A 322 -14.64 -4.58 -6.20
N THR A 323 -14.30 -4.10 -5.00
CA THR A 323 -13.82 -2.73 -4.79
C THR A 323 -12.34 -2.56 -5.05
N ALA A 324 -11.63 -3.64 -5.39
CA ALA A 324 -10.20 -3.59 -5.72
C ALA A 324 -9.87 -2.54 -6.79
N GLU A 325 -10.66 -2.43 -7.85
CA GLU A 325 -10.43 -1.45 -8.93
C GLU A 325 -10.69 -0.02 -8.46
N THR A 326 -11.79 0.24 -7.74
CA THR A 326 -12.07 1.58 -7.22
C THR A 326 -11.05 2.03 -6.18
N PHE A 327 -10.56 1.12 -5.33
CA PHE A 327 -9.57 1.44 -4.30
C PHE A 327 -8.24 1.93 -4.90
N ASN A 328 -7.78 1.35 -6.01
CA ASN A 328 -6.45 1.62 -6.55
C ASN A 328 -6.23 3.07 -7.04
N THR A 329 -7.31 3.81 -7.27
CA THR A 329 -7.32 5.19 -7.82
C THR A 329 -8.09 6.17 -6.95
N CYS A 330 -8.68 5.72 -5.82
CA CYS A 330 -9.50 6.58 -4.96
C CYS A 330 -8.74 7.75 -4.33
N HIS A 331 -7.40 7.71 -4.34
CA HIS A 331 -6.53 8.80 -3.86
C HIS A 331 -6.30 9.90 -4.89
N ILE A 332 -6.42 9.60 -6.19
CA ILE A 332 -5.97 10.49 -7.27
C ILE A 332 -6.72 11.82 -7.24
N ARG A 333 -8.04 11.81 -7.05
CA ARG A 333 -8.88 13.03 -7.09
C ARG A 333 -8.41 14.09 -6.09
N GLU A 334 -8.14 13.68 -4.85
CA GLU A 334 -7.77 14.60 -3.76
C GLU A 334 -6.26 14.89 -3.76
N MET A 335 -5.42 13.88 -3.97
CA MET A 335 -3.96 14.05 -3.95
C MET A 335 -3.42 14.84 -5.15
N THR A 336 -4.24 15.06 -6.18
CA THR A 336 -3.91 15.94 -7.31
C THR A 336 -4.47 17.36 -7.17
N LYS A 337 -4.94 17.77 -5.98
CA LYS A 337 -5.35 19.16 -5.73
C LYS A 337 -4.15 20.06 -5.38
N PRO A 338 -4.15 21.34 -5.79
CA PRO A 338 -3.08 22.27 -5.41
C PRO A 338 -2.87 22.40 -3.89
N THR A 339 -3.95 22.36 -3.12
CA THR A 339 -3.92 22.43 -1.64
C THR A 339 -3.23 21.22 -1.04
N PHE A 340 -3.49 20.02 -1.56
CA PHE A 340 -2.77 18.82 -1.15
C PHE A 340 -1.30 18.89 -1.56
N LEU A 341 -1.00 19.30 -2.79
CA LEU A 341 0.37 19.28 -3.32
C LEU A 341 1.29 20.32 -2.69
N SER A 342 0.75 21.45 -2.28
CA SER A 342 1.53 22.53 -1.70
C SER A 342 2.09 22.20 -0.32
N GLY A 343 3.19 22.85 0.06
CA GLY A 343 3.79 22.75 1.39
C GLY A 343 5.10 21.95 1.40
N ARG A 344 5.42 21.37 2.56
CA ARG A 344 6.74 20.75 2.80
C ARG A 344 6.77 19.27 2.44
N TRP A 345 7.82 18.90 1.72
CA TRP A 345 8.11 17.58 1.24
C TRP A 345 9.54 17.17 1.56
N ARG A 346 9.78 15.87 1.51
CA ARG A 346 11.08 15.21 1.57
C ARG A 346 11.19 14.24 0.43
N GLY A 347 12.39 13.76 0.17
CA GLY A 347 12.54 12.75 -0.86
C GLY A 347 13.89 12.09 -0.91
N ALA A 348 13.94 11.01 -1.66
CA ALA A 348 15.16 10.32 -2.02
C ALA A 348 15.16 10.08 -3.53
N TYR A 349 16.34 9.98 -4.10
CA TYR A 349 16.49 9.44 -5.43
C TYR A 349 17.75 8.57 -5.50
N ILE A 350 17.71 7.65 -6.45
CA ILE A 350 18.71 6.62 -6.70
C ILE A 350 19.34 6.98 -8.03
N ASP A 351 20.63 7.26 -8.04
CA ASP A 351 21.40 7.48 -9.26
C ASP A 351 22.00 6.14 -9.74
N HIS A 352 21.70 5.77 -10.99
CA HIS A 352 22.23 4.57 -11.64
C HIS A 352 23.49 4.85 -12.48
N THR A 353 23.87 6.10 -12.67
CA THR A 353 24.94 6.51 -13.61
C THR A 353 26.34 6.47 -13.01
N GLY A 354 26.47 6.38 -11.69
CA GLY A 354 27.76 6.39 -11.00
C GLY A 354 28.62 5.15 -11.25
N SER A 355 29.90 5.36 -11.60
CA SER A 355 30.93 4.32 -11.73
C SER A 355 31.29 3.65 -10.39
N HIS A 356 30.97 4.28 -9.26
CA HIS A 356 31.26 3.77 -7.91
C HIS A 356 30.12 2.94 -7.30
N GLY A 357 29.27 2.36 -8.15
CA GLY A 357 28.08 1.65 -7.72
C GLY A 357 26.91 2.60 -7.46
N ARG A 358 25.71 2.04 -7.46
CA ARG A 358 24.47 2.80 -7.28
C ARG A 358 24.42 3.36 -5.88
N GLN A 359 24.42 4.68 -5.77
CA GLN A 359 24.38 5.36 -4.50
C GLN A 359 23.05 6.11 -4.38
N PHE A 360 22.38 5.97 -3.23
CA PHE A 360 21.41 6.98 -2.85
C PHE A 360 22.16 8.26 -2.60
N ASP A 361 21.69 9.31 -3.25
CA ASP A 361 22.08 10.62 -2.85
C ASP A 361 21.49 10.96 -1.47
N PRO A 362 22.17 11.81 -0.70
CA PRO A 362 21.61 12.42 0.49
C PRO A 362 20.15 12.82 0.31
N ILE A 363 19.36 12.58 1.35
CA ILE A 363 17.92 12.86 1.38
C ILE A 363 17.66 14.32 0.98
N MET A 364 16.76 14.50 0.02
CA MET A 364 16.26 15.81 -0.37
C MET A 364 15.45 16.39 0.78
N ARG A 365 15.87 17.57 1.24
CA ARG A 365 15.34 18.24 2.43
C ARG A 365 14.89 19.66 2.10
N HIS A 366 14.05 20.21 2.98
CA HIS A 366 13.47 21.55 2.84
C HIS A 366 12.82 21.76 1.47
N MET A 367 12.26 20.70 0.89
CA MET A 367 11.55 20.82 -0.37
C MET A 367 10.20 21.45 -0.07
N ASN A 368 9.94 22.61 -0.66
CA ASN A 368 8.66 23.30 -0.57
C ASN A 368 8.06 23.32 -1.96
N ILE A 369 6.94 22.64 -2.14
CA ILE A 369 6.19 22.63 -3.40
C ILE A 369 5.16 23.76 -3.34
N ALA A 370 5.16 24.60 -4.36
CA ALA A 370 4.12 25.60 -4.60
C ALA A 370 3.29 25.13 -5.79
N ALA A 371 2.06 24.67 -5.53
CA ALA A 371 1.17 24.16 -6.57
C ALA A 371 -0.03 25.09 -6.76
N ARG A 372 -0.47 25.25 -8.01
CA ARG A 372 -1.61 26.10 -8.39
C ARG A 372 -2.42 25.47 -9.52
N LEU A 373 -3.64 25.96 -9.70
CA LEU A 373 -4.39 25.64 -10.91
C LEU A 373 -3.65 26.19 -12.16
N PRO A 374 -3.71 25.49 -13.30
CA PRO A 374 -3.19 26.00 -14.55
C PRO A 374 -3.94 27.27 -14.96
N THR A 375 -3.26 28.18 -15.65
CA THR A 375 -3.93 29.26 -16.37
C THR A 375 -4.69 28.69 -17.56
N GLU A 376 -5.62 29.45 -18.15
CA GLU A 376 -6.34 29.02 -19.35
C GLU A 376 -5.40 28.66 -20.51
N GLU A 377 -4.30 29.40 -20.67
CA GLU A 377 -3.27 29.13 -21.68
C GLU A 377 -2.49 27.84 -21.39
N GLU A 378 -2.13 27.58 -20.13
CA GLU A 378 -1.45 26.34 -19.73
C GLU A 378 -2.36 25.13 -19.89
N ALA A 379 -3.65 25.25 -19.53
CA ALA A 379 -4.66 24.22 -19.71
C ALA A 379 -4.96 23.95 -21.20
N ALA A 380 -4.86 24.96 -22.06
CA ALA A 380 -4.99 24.79 -23.51
C ALA A 380 -3.77 24.10 -24.14
N LYS A 381 -2.56 24.34 -23.60
CA LYS A 381 -1.30 23.77 -24.10
C LYS A 381 -0.97 22.39 -23.52
N SER A 382 -1.46 22.11 -22.32
CA SER A 382 -1.18 20.89 -21.60
C SER A 382 -2.45 20.40 -20.93
N GLU A 383 -2.69 19.09 -20.94
CA GLU A 383 -3.77 18.46 -20.16
C GLU A 383 -3.51 18.52 -18.64
N ALA A 384 -2.79 19.54 -18.17
CA ALA A 384 -2.41 19.73 -16.79
C ALA A 384 -3.66 20.01 -15.95
N LYS A 385 -3.84 19.23 -14.89
CA LYS A 385 -4.78 19.50 -13.82
C LYS A 385 -4.20 20.51 -12.82
N VAL A 386 -2.90 20.39 -12.54
CA VAL A 386 -2.17 21.23 -11.58
C VAL A 386 -0.79 21.56 -12.12
N VAL A 387 -0.34 22.78 -11.86
CA VAL A 387 1.00 23.26 -12.17
C VAL A 387 1.81 23.36 -10.88
N ILE A 388 3.02 22.80 -10.91
CA ILE A 388 4.05 23.03 -9.89
C ILE A 388 4.85 24.25 -10.35
N ASP A 389 4.75 25.32 -9.58
CA ASP A 389 5.31 26.62 -9.93
C ASP A 389 6.82 26.68 -9.68
N TRP A 390 7.52 27.56 -10.41
CA TRP A 390 8.97 27.78 -10.34
C TRP A 390 9.46 28.25 -8.97
N GLN A 391 8.55 28.73 -8.13
CA GLN A 391 8.82 29.02 -6.72
C GLN A 391 9.12 27.77 -5.88
N SER A 392 8.82 26.58 -6.40
CA SER A 392 9.11 25.32 -5.73
C SER A 392 10.61 25.09 -5.68
N ARG A 393 11.13 24.79 -4.47
CA ARG A 393 12.57 24.71 -4.22
C ARG A 393 12.89 23.65 -3.19
N GLY A 394 14.14 23.18 -3.18
CA GLY A 394 14.64 22.26 -2.16
C GLY A 394 16.16 22.22 -2.11
N ILE A 395 16.68 21.34 -1.25
CA ILE A 395 18.13 21.11 -1.09
C ILE A 395 18.41 19.62 -1.21
N ASP A 396 19.36 19.24 -2.06
CA ASP A 396 19.93 17.90 -2.16
C ASP A 396 21.45 17.93 -1.96
N TYR A 397 22.15 16.87 -2.38
CA TYR A 397 23.61 16.79 -2.27
C TYR A 397 24.37 17.76 -3.19
N LEU A 398 23.74 18.25 -4.27
CA LEU A 398 24.28 19.25 -5.19
C LEU A 398 23.97 20.68 -4.74
N GLY A 399 23.22 20.85 -3.66
CA GLY A 399 22.84 22.13 -3.07
C GLY A 399 21.39 22.51 -3.41
N TYR A 400 21.16 23.80 -3.64
CA TYR A 400 19.83 24.30 -3.93
C TYR A 400 19.36 23.90 -5.33
N PHE A 401 18.11 23.46 -5.42
CA PHE A 401 17.43 23.20 -6.68
C PHE A 401 16.05 23.87 -6.75
N LEU A 402 15.61 24.13 -7.97
CA LEU A 402 14.24 24.53 -8.31
C LEU A 402 13.48 23.34 -8.90
N LEU A 403 12.18 23.29 -8.67
CA LEU A 403 11.24 22.36 -9.28
C LEU A 403 10.15 23.14 -10.02
N TRP A 404 9.72 22.64 -11.16
CA TRP A 404 8.49 23.10 -11.81
C TRP A 404 7.95 21.99 -12.71
N GLY A 405 6.68 22.05 -13.08
CA GLY A 405 6.09 21.02 -13.92
C GLY A 405 4.58 20.98 -13.80
N PHE A 406 4.00 19.82 -14.09
CA PHE A 406 2.56 19.65 -14.04
C PHE A 406 2.17 18.23 -13.63
N ILE A 407 0.92 18.11 -13.20
CA ILE A 407 0.26 16.86 -12.84
C ILE A 407 -1.02 16.74 -13.67
N LEU A 408 -1.24 15.57 -14.27
CA LEU A 408 -2.40 15.25 -15.09
C LEU A 408 -3.57 14.72 -14.24
N GLU A 409 -4.76 14.64 -14.83
CA GLU A 409 -5.99 14.20 -14.15
C GLU A 409 -5.89 12.77 -13.59
N ASP A 410 -5.17 11.89 -14.27
CA ASP A 410 -4.92 10.50 -13.86
C ASP A 410 -3.77 10.35 -12.85
N GLY A 411 -3.24 11.47 -12.36
CA GLY A 411 -2.15 11.52 -11.40
C GLY A 411 -0.77 11.20 -11.97
N ARG A 412 -0.59 11.15 -13.30
CA ARG A 412 0.75 11.24 -13.90
C ARG A 412 1.41 12.58 -13.54
N VAL A 413 2.70 12.54 -13.27
CA VAL A 413 3.49 13.68 -12.81
C VAL A 413 4.67 13.90 -13.74
N HIS A 414 4.85 15.12 -14.21
CA HIS A 414 6.00 15.55 -14.99
C HIS A 414 6.64 16.77 -14.34
N ILE A 415 7.84 16.60 -13.79
CA ILE A 415 8.58 17.64 -13.06
C ILE A 415 9.93 17.85 -13.72
N VAL A 416 10.41 19.08 -13.75
CA VAL A 416 11.77 19.44 -14.10
C VAL A 416 12.46 19.95 -12.85
N LYS A 417 13.61 19.36 -12.54
CA LYS A 417 14.50 19.78 -11.46
C LYS A 417 15.74 20.46 -12.03
N ARG A 418 16.05 21.66 -11.56
CA ARG A 418 17.28 22.39 -11.94
C ARG A 418 18.13 22.69 -10.73
N ASN A 419 19.35 22.18 -10.73
CA ASN A 419 20.34 22.51 -9.71
C ASN A 419 20.98 23.86 -10.03
N MET A 420 21.00 24.78 -9.07
CA MET A 420 21.41 26.16 -9.31
C MET A 420 22.93 26.28 -9.50
N LEU A 421 23.72 25.53 -8.72
CA LEU A 421 25.18 25.60 -8.76
C LEU A 421 25.77 24.91 -9.99
N ARG A 422 25.30 23.69 -10.31
CA ARG A 422 25.88 22.88 -11.40
C ARG A 422 25.17 23.04 -12.75
N ARG A 423 24.12 23.85 -12.82
CA ARG A 423 23.26 24.02 -14.02
C ARG A 423 22.73 22.70 -14.60
N LEU A 424 22.68 21.64 -13.80
CA LEU A 424 22.15 20.34 -14.20
C LEU A 424 20.63 20.36 -14.17
N VAL A 425 20.02 19.93 -15.29
CA VAL A 425 18.56 19.84 -15.45
C VAL A 425 18.14 18.38 -15.60
N TRP A 426 17.21 17.97 -14.75
CA TRP A 426 16.65 16.63 -14.69
C TRP A 426 15.17 16.67 -15.02
N LYS A 427 14.72 15.74 -15.86
CA LYS A 427 13.31 15.45 -16.11
C LYS A 427 12.89 14.29 -15.22
N TRP A 428 11.83 14.50 -14.46
CA TRP A 428 11.21 13.54 -13.57
C TRP A 428 9.83 13.19 -14.14
N SER A 429 9.60 11.90 -14.39
CA SER A 429 8.30 11.36 -14.80
C SER A 429 7.86 10.34 -13.77
N GLY A 430 6.64 10.45 -13.25
CA GLY A 430 6.16 9.56 -12.20
C GLY A 430 4.65 9.51 -12.06
N HIS A 431 4.18 8.96 -10.95
CA HIS A 431 2.77 8.90 -10.59
C HIS A 431 2.55 9.31 -9.14
N MET A 432 1.38 9.89 -8.90
CA MET A 432 0.81 10.06 -7.58
C MET A 432 0.39 8.72 -7.00
N THR A 433 0.86 8.41 -5.80
CA THR A 433 0.55 7.20 -5.03
C THR A 433 0.05 7.60 -3.65
N PRO A 434 -0.63 6.72 -2.89
CA PRO A 434 -1.03 7.02 -1.51
C PRO A 434 0.13 7.39 -0.57
N PHE A 435 1.38 7.10 -0.96
CA PHE A 435 2.59 7.38 -0.18
C PHE A 435 3.46 8.50 -0.79
N GLY A 436 2.91 9.31 -1.70
CA GLY A 436 3.60 10.43 -2.34
C GLY A 436 3.83 10.22 -3.83
N ILE A 437 4.85 10.86 -4.40
CA ILE A 437 5.12 10.80 -5.85
C ILE A 437 6.33 9.92 -6.10
N ILE A 438 6.18 8.97 -7.03
CA ILE A 438 7.21 7.97 -7.33
C ILE A 438 7.41 7.90 -8.83
N GLY A 439 8.66 7.84 -9.27
CA GLY A 439 8.96 7.90 -10.67
C GLY A 439 10.39 7.60 -11.06
N VAL A 440 10.69 7.92 -12.30
CA VAL A 440 12.01 7.87 -12.92
C VAL A 440 12.55 9.27 -13.12
N CYS A 441 13.87 9.42 -13.03
CA CYS A 441 14.56 10.66 -13.38
C CYS A 441 15.60 10.40 -14.48
N LYS A 442 15.80 11.40 -15.33
CA LYS A 442 16.81 11.43 -16.38
C LYS A 442 17.33 12.84 -16.63
N GLN A 443 18.58 12.98 -17.01
CA GLN A 443 19.11 14.25 -17.46
C GLN A 443 18.39 14.73 -18.72
N LEU A 444 18.21 16.04 -18.88
CA LEU A 444 17.41 16.66 -19.94
C LEU A 444 17.76 16.17 -21.36
N ASN A 445 19.05 15.92 -21.60
CA ASN A 445 19.62 15.52 -22.89
C ASN A 445 19.83 14.01 -23.02
N SER A 446 19.50 13.24 -21.98
CA SER A 446 19.66 11.79 -21.96
C SER A 446 18.38 11.11 -22.43
N SER A 447 18.54 10.11 -23.29
CA SER A 447 17.44 9.25 -23.73
C SER A 447 17.14 8.14 -22.73
N GLU A 448 18.11 7.83 -21.86
CA GLU A 448 18.10 6.72 -20.92
C GLU A 448 17.54 7.14 -19.55
N VAL A 449 16.99 6.16 -18.82
CA VAL A 449 16.57 6.37 -17.43
C VAL A 449 17.81 6.28 -16.56
N GLU A 450 18.11 7.36 -15.86
CA GLU A 450 19.32 7.49 -15.05
C GLU A 450 19.06 7.22 -13.57
N GLY A 451 17.80 7.29 -13.13
CA GLY A 451 17.47 7.08 -11.73
C GLY A 451 16.00 6.86 -11.44
N HIS A 452 15.72 6.59 -10.16
CA HIS A 452 14.37 6.57 -9.61
C HIS A 452 14.27 7.60 -8.49
N PHE A 453 13.08 8.15 -8.28
CA PHE A 453 12.83 9.05 -7.15
C PHE A 453 11.56 8.66 -6.40
N TRP A 454 11.53 9.03 -5.12
CA TRP A 454 10.35 9.02 -4.29
C TRP A 454 10.35 10.28 -3.42
N ILE A 455 9.26 11.02 -3.47
CA ILE A 455 9.03 12.20 -2.63
C ILE A 455 7.73 12.05 -1.85
N TRP A 456 7.72 12.49 -0.60
CA TRP A 456 6.58 12.37 0.33
C TRP A 456 6.43 13.64 1.19
N LYS A 457 5.25 13.84 1.79
CA LYS A 457 5.00 14.98 2.67
C LYS A 457 5.78 14.86 3.97
N GLU A 458 6.37 15.97 4.42
CA GLU A 458 7.14 16.00 5.67
C GLU A 458 6.27 15.73 6.91
N GLU A 459 4.98 16.08 6.86
CA GLU A 459 4.05 15.85 7.98
C GLU A 459 3.68 14.38 8.19
N TRP A 460 4.03 13.49 7.26
CA TRP A 460 3.79 12.05 7.39
C TRP A 460 4.87 11.32 8.17
N CYS A 461 5.99 11.97 8.47
CA CYS A 461 7.17 11.38 9.10
C CYS A 461 7.03 11.26 10.62
#